data_AF-A0A957Z4G7-F1
#
_entry.id   AF-A0A957Z4G7-F1
#
_cell.length_a   1.000
_cell.length_b   1.000
_cell.length_c   1.000
_cell.angle_alpha   90.00
_cell.angle_beta   90.00
_cell.angle_gamma   90.00
#
_symmetry.space_group_name_H-M   'P 1'
#
loop_
_entity.id
_entity.type
_entity.pdbx_description
1 polymer ?
#
loop_
_entity_poly.entity_id
_entity_poly.type
_entity_poly.pdbx_seq_one_letter_code
_entity_poly.pdbx_strand_id
1 'polypeptide(L)'
;MRTHLTWIIPLAIVLLAAAAFFGVSLYRQLTASVQVTVAPGSGAPVEPAPPPSAEVTEQVAARLREAGLNEQPMLGDTAISGHMQRLAAGEVDADTLLQYAADLDRLNRFSTEQGGSIPTAFWDVRSKEMAANGWDEYTVVRQIAVPEAEPYLLLLAQGYGRFLRFKAAEAAGEDTALDAALDIFAAVAVYQEKMSPQPEPVDDPAAVKGRADAMLMVWQSLVAGSTRTNPLTGEPLFSHSIFARDNVGTIYQYDVGQEMSIAE
;
A
#
# COMPACT_ATOMS: atom_id res chain seq x y z
N MET A 1 -45.06 -31.39 3.63
CA MET A 1 -43.97 -30.40 3.81
C MET A 1 -42.64 -30.98 4.33
N ARG A 2 -42.59 -32.07 5.11
CA ARG A 2 -41.33 -32.65 5.63
C ARG A 2 -40.47 -33.43 4.63
N THR A 3 -41.00 -33.84 3.48
CA THR A 3 -40.32 -34.71 2.49
C THR A 3 -39.46 -33.95 1.45
N HIS A 4 -39.63 -32.64 1.31
CA HIS A 4 -38.82 -31.84 0.38
C HIS A 4 -37.54 -31.29 1.05
N LEU A 5 -37.52 -31.18 2.38
CA LEU A 5 -36.38 -30.61 3.12
C LEU A 5 -35.14 -31.53 3.10
N THR A 6 -35.34 -32.85 3.01
CA THR A 6 -34.26 -33.85 2.99
C THR A 6 -33.39 -33.81 1.74
N TRP A 7 -33.91 -33.28 0.62
CA TRP A 7 -33.14 -33.17 -0.64
C TRP A 7 -32.58 -31.78 -0.88
N ILE A 8 -33.17 -30.74 -0.29
CA ILE A 8 -32.73 -29.35 -0.45
C ILE A 8 -31.38 -29.11 0.24
N ILE A 9 -31.16 -29.68 1.43
CA ILE A 9 -29.91 -29.50 2.19
C ILE A 9 -28.69 -30.08 1.44
N PRO A 10 -28.68 -31.34 0.98
CA PRO A 10 -27.54 -31.86 0.23
C PRO A 10 -27.35 -31.14 -1.12
N LEU A 11 -28.42 -30.72 -1.79
CA LEU A 11 -28.33 -29.93 -3.02
C LEU A 11 -27.67 -28.57 -2.78
N ALA A 12 -28.03 -27.88 -1.69
CA ALA A 12 -27.42 -26.61 -1.30
C ALA A 12 -25.93 -26.76 -0.97
N ILE A 13 -25.54 -27.85 -0.30
CA ILE A 13 -24.12 -28.15 -0.01
C ILE A 13 -23.33 -28.39 -1.30
N VAL A 14 -23.89 -29.15 -2.26
CA VAL A 14 -23.25 -29.39 -3.55
C VAL A 14 -23.13 -28.10 -4.36
N LEU A 15 -24.16 -27.24 -4.36
CA LEU A 15 -24.12 -25.95 -5.04
C LEU A 15 -23.09 -25.00 -4.40
N LEU A 16 -22.98 -24.98 -3.07
CA LEU A 16 -21.95 -24.20 -2.36
C LEU A 16 -20.54 -24.70 -2.67
N ALA A 17 -20.33 -26.02 -2.69
CA ALA A 17 -19.05 -26.61 -3.04
C ALA A 17 -18.67 -26.32 -4.51
N ALA A 18 -19.63 -26.40 -5.42
CA ALA A 18 -19.42 -26.05 -6.83
C ALA A 18 -19.12 -24.55 -6.99
N ALA A 19 -19.87 -23.67 -6.33
CA ALA A 19 -19.63 -22.23 -6.36
C ALA A 19 -18.24 -21.87 -5.79
N ALA A 20 -17.82 -22.50 -4.69
CA ALA A 20 -16.48 -22.30 -4.14
C ALA A 20 -15.38 -22.81 -5.09
N PHE A 21 -15.57 -23.98 -5.69
CA PHE A 21 -14.61 -24.55 -6.64
C PHE A 21 -14.47 -23.69 -7.91
N PHE A 22 -15.59 -23.30 -8.52
CA PHE A 22 -15.59 -22.44 -9.70
C PHE A 22 -15.13 -21.02 -9.38
N GLY A 23 -15.48 -20.48 -8.21
CA GLY A 23 -15.00 -19.19 -7.72
C GLY A 23 -13.48 -19.14 -7.57
N VAL A 24 -12.87 -20.16 -6.94
CA VAL A 24 -11.42 -20.27 -6.82
C VAL A 24 -10.74 -20.47 -8.19
N SER A 25 -11.34 -21.27 -9.08
CA SER A 25 -10.82 -21.48 -10.44
C SER A 25 -10.88 -20.20 -11.28
N LEU A 26 -11.98 -19.46 -11.20
CA LEU A 26 -12.18 -18.22 -11.94
C LEU A 26 -11.31 -17.10 -11.39
N TYR A 27 -11.19 -16.99 -10.06
CA TYR A 27 -10.25 -16.08 -9.41
C TYR A 27 -8.81 -16.35 -9.88
N ARG A 28 -8.37 -17.63 -9.87
CA ARG A 28 -7.05 -18.00 -10.39
C ARG A 28 -6.86 -17.67 -11.87
N GLN A 29 -7.89 -17.81 -12.70
CA GLN A 29 -7.82 -17.45 -14.13
C GLN A 29 -7.76 -15.93 -14.32
N LEU A 30 -8.53 -15.16 -13.56
CA LEU A 30 -8.56 -13.70 -13.63
C LEU A 30 -7.27 -13.07 -13.07
N THR A 31 -6.69 -13.63 -12.00
CA THR A 31 -5.39 -13.20 -11.49
C THR A 31 -4.24 -13.69 -12.37
N ALA A 32 -4.41 -14.81 -13.11
CA ALA A 32 -3.43 -15.23 -14.11
C ALA A 32 -3.38 -14.27 -15.32
N SER A 33 -4.48 -13.58 -15.65
CA SER A 33 -4.49 -12.55 -16.71
C SER A 33 -3.91 -11.20 -16.30
N VAL A 34 -3.58 -10.99 -15.02
CA VAL A 34 -2.83 -9.81 -14.52
C VAL A 34 -1.35 -10.14 -14.34
N GLN A 35 -0.86 -11.26 -14.90
CA GLN A 35 0.55 -11.40 -15.17
C GLN A 35 0.86 -10.64 -16.46
N VAL A 36 1.39 -9.41 -16.31
CA VAL A 36 2.24 -8.85 -17.36
C VAL A 36 3.36 -9.87 -17.54
N THR A 37 3.31 -10.61 -18.64
CA THR A 37 4.31 -11.59 -19.01
C THR A 37 5.61 -10.85 -19.32
N VAL A 38 6.41 -10.57 -18.30
CA VAL A 38 7.86 -10.42 -18.52
C VAL A 38 8.30 -11.81 -18.93
N ALA A 39 8.64 -11.97 -20.21
CA ALA A 39 9.14 -13.24 -20.73
C ALA A 39 10.27 -13.73 -19.81
N PRO A 40 10.24 -14.98 -19.31
CA PRO A 40 11.36 -15.52 -18.58
C PRO A 40 12.56 -15.51 -19.53
N GLY A 41 13.54 -14.66 -19.25
CA GLY A 41 14.81 -14.68 -19.95
C GLY A 41 15.35 -16.10 -19.90
N SER A 42 15.67 -16.66 -21.06
CA SER A 42 16.33 -17.95 -21.23
C SER A 42 17.46 -18.09 -20.22
N GLY A 43 17.24 -18.92 -19.19
CA GLY A 43 18.20 -19.20 -18.12
C GLY A 43 19.39 -19.99 -18.65
N ALA A 44 20.32 -19.28 -19.29
CA ALA A 44 21.72 -19.65 -19.15
C ALA A 44 22.14 -19.35 -17.70
N PRO A 45 23.12 -20.08 -17.11
CA PRO A 45 23.71 -19.66 -15.86
C PRO A 45 24.27 -18.25 -16.07
N VAL A 46 23.61 -17.24 -15.51
CA VAL A 46 24.16 -15.89 -15.46
C VAL A 46 25.30 -15.99 -14.48
N GLU A 47 26.53 -15.96 -15.02
CA GLU A 47 27.72 -15.77 -14.22
C GLU A 47 27.46 -14.54 -13.33
N PRO A 48 27.61 -14.65 -11.99
CA PRO A 48 27.29 -13.55 -11.09
C PRO A 48 28.03 -12.32 -11.58
N ALA A 49 27.28 -11.25 -11.84
CA ALA A 49 27.87 -10.01 -12.31
C ALA A 49 29.00 -9.62 -11.34
N PRO A 50 30.14 -9.12 -11.85
CA PRO A 50 31.20 -8.66 -10.97
C PRO A 50 30.63 -7.66 -9.97
N PRO A 51 31.08 -7.69 -8.71
CA PRO A 51 30.59 -6.76 -7.70
C PRO A 51 30.79 -5.32 -8.20
N PRO A 52 29.83 -4.40 -7.91
CA PRO A 52 29.94 -3.02 -8.34
C PRO A 52 31.23 -2.39 -7.81
N SER A 53 31.77 -1.42 -8.54
CA SER A 53 32.94 -0.69 -8.08
C SER A 53 32.64 0.06 -6.77
N ALA A 54 33.68 0.36 -6.00
CA ALA A 54 33.54 1.14 -4.78
C ALA A 54 32.90 2.52 -5.05
N GLU A 55 33.25 3.15 -6.17
CA GLU A 55 32.69 4.43 -6.62
C GLU A 55 31.18 4.34 -6.88
N VAL A 56 30.71 3.29 -7.57
CA VAL A 56 29.27 3.07 -7.81
C VAL A 56 28.55 2.83 -6.49
N THR A 57 29.13 2.03 -5.59
CA THR A 57 28.53 1.75 -4.28
C THR A 57 28.38 3.02 -3.44
N GLU A 58 29.40 3.88 -3.42
CA GLU A 58 29.38 5.16 -2.71
C GLU A 58 28.36 6.13 -3.32
N GLN A 59 28.28 6.19 -4.65
CA GLN A 59 27.28 6.99 -5.35
C GLN A 59 25.85 6.55 -5.01
N VAL A 60 25.56 5.25 -5.02
CA VAL A 60 24.23 4.74 -4.68
C VAL A 60 23.89 5.08 -3.23
N ALA A 61 24.80 4.84 -2.28
CA ALA A 61 24.57 5.17 -0.88
C ALA A 61 24.33 6.67 -0.66
N ALA A 62 25.06 7.54 -1.37
CA ALA A 62 24.85 8.98 -1.33
C ALA A 62 23.46 9.38 -1.83
N ARG A 63 23.02 8.81 -2.96
CA ARG A 63 21.69 9.10 -3.53
C ARG A 63 20.54 8.62 -2.66
N LEU A 64 20.66 7.44 -2.04
CA LEU A 64 19.67 6.94 -1.09
C LEU A 64 19.57 7.81 0.18
N ARG A 65 20.71 8.33 0.66
CA ARG A 65 20.76 9.29 1.77
C ARG A 65 20.12 10.63 1.41
N GLU A 66 20.42 11.16 0.22
CA GLU A 66 19.82 12.40 -0.28
C GLU A 66 18.29 12.28 -0.42
N ALA A 67 17.80 11.09 -0.79
CA ALA A 67 16.38 10.77 -0.82
C ALA A 67 15.71 10.70 0.57
N GLY A 68 16.50 10.73 1.65
CA GLY A 68 16.00 10.76 3.03
C GLY A 68 15.81 9.39 3.67
N LEU A 69 16.46 8.34 3.16
CA LEU A 69 16.45 7.04 3.84
C LEU A 69 17.33 7.03 5.09
N ASN A 70 16.96 6.17 6.04
CA ASN A 70 17.73 5.95 7.25
C ASN A 70 19.05 5.23 6.95
N GLU A 71 20.08 5.50 7.75
CA GLU A 71 21.35 4.77 7.66
C GLU A 71 21.22 3.31 8.11
N GLN A 72 20.35 3.08 9.11
CA GLN A 72 20.13 1.79 9.75
C GLN A 72 18.63 1.50 9.85
N PRO A 73 18.23 0.22 9.88
CA PRO A 73 16.82 -0.16 9.89
C PRO A 73 16.07 0.42 11.10
N MET A 74 14.90 1.00 10.84
CA MET A 74 13.97 1.55 11.79
C MET A 74 12.54 1.15 11.42
N LEU A 75 11.77 0.67 12.40
CA LEU A 75 10.37 0.26 12.19
C LEU A 75 10.19 -0.73 11.03
N GLY A 76 11.18 -1.59 10.79
CA GLY A 76 11.14 -2.60 9.73
C GLY A 76 11.40 -2.08 8.31
N ASP A 77 11.93 -0.86 8.15
CA ASP A 77 12.49 -0.41 6.88
C ASP A 77 13.79 -1.14 6.49
N THR A 78 14.11 -1.11 5.20
CA THR A 78 15.32 -1.75 4.68
C THR A 78 16.56 -0.93 5.03
N ALA A 79 16.42 0.40 5.02
CA ALA A 79 17.48 1.39 5.20
C ALA A 79 18.62 1.27 4.18
N ILE A 80 19.50 2.28 4.15
CA ILE A 80 20.67 2.30 3.28
C ILE A 80 21.51 1.03 3.49
N SER A 81 21.74 0.62 4.75
CA SER A 81 22.51 -0.58 5.05
C SER A 81 21.93 -1.85 4.44
N GLY A 82 20.59 -2.01 4.41
CA GLY A 82 19.95 -3.18 3.83
C GLY A 82 20.07 -3.17 2.31
N HIS A 83 19.86 -2.03 1.66
CA HIS A 83 20.03 -1.90 0.21
C HIS A 83 21.48 -2.17 -0.22
N MET A 84 22.48 -1.70 0.54
CA MET A 84 23.89 -1.95 0.24
C MET A 84 24.28 -3.42 0.38
N GLN A 85 23.67 -4.13 1.34
CA GLN A 85 23.85 -5.58 1.46
C GLN A 85 23.26 -6.32 0.24
N ARG A 86 22.06 -5.94 -0.19
CA ARG A 86 21.42 -6.53 -1.38
C ARG A 86 22.20 -6.22 -2.67
N LEU A 87 22.73 -5.01 -2.79
CA LEU A 87 23.59 -4.61 -3.90
C LEU A 87 24.88 -5.45 -3.93
N ALA A 88 25.55 -5.61 -2.79
CA ALA A 88 26.75 -6.43 -2.68
C ALA A 88 26.48 -7.93 -2.95
N ALA A 89 25.28 -8.42 -2.62
CA ALA A 89 24.84 -9.78 -2.89
C ALA A 89 24.38 -10.00 -4.34
N GLY A 90 24.28 -8.95 -5.15
CA GLY A 90 23.73 -9.03 -6.52
C GLY A 90 22.22 -9.31 -6.56
N GLU A 91 21.51 -9.09 -5.46
CA GLU A 91 20.05 -9.24 -5.36
C GLU A 91 19.31 -8.06 -6.00
N VAL A 92 19.96 -6.88 -6.04
CA VAL A 92 19.48 -5.68 -6.71
C VAL A 92 20.67 -5.01 -7.41
N ASP A 93 20.44 -4.45 -8.60
CA ASP A 93 21.47 -3.69 -9.32
C ASP A 93 21.50 -2.22 -8.92
N ALA A 94 22.59 -1.54 -9.27
CA ALA A 94 22.79 -0.13 -8.95
C ALA A 94 21.76 0.78 -9.63
N ASP A 95 21.38 0.49 -10.87
CA ASP A 95 20.42 1.29 -11.65
C ASP A 95 19.04 1.28 -11.00
N THR A 96 18.62 0.14 -10.45
CA THR A 96 17.38 -0.03 -9.70
C THR A 96 17.38 0.84 -8.44
N LEU A 97 18.49 0.86 -7.69
CA LEU A 97 18.61 1.68 -6.48
C LEU A 97 18.70 3.18 -6.79
N LEU A 98 19.35 3.57 -7.90
CA LEU A 98 19.39 4.96 -8.35
C LEU A 98 18.02 5.46 -8.80
N GLN A 99 17.27 4.64 -9.54
CA GLN A 99 15.89 4.96 -9.93
C GLN A 99 14.98 5.01 -8.70
N TYR A 100 15.15 4.08 -7.75
CA TYR A 100 14.41 4.10 -6.49
C TYR A 100 14.62 5.40 -5.71
N ALA A 101 15.87 5.85 -5.58
CA ALA A 101 16.18 7.14 -4.96
C ALA A 101 15.51 8.33 -5.67
N ALA A 102 15.48 8.33 -7.01
CA ALA A 102 14.82 9.37 -7.79
C ALA A 102 13.29 9.36 -7.61
N ASP A 103 12.69 8.18 -7.53
CA ASP A 103 11.26 8.00 -7.29
C ASP A 103 10.89 8.49 -5.88
N LEU A 104 11.67 8.12 -4.86
CA LEU A 104 11.54 8.62 -3.49
C LEU A 104 11.66 10.16 -3.42
N ASP A 105 12.65 10.75 -4.09
CA ASP A 105 12.82 12.21 -4.20
C ASP A 105 11.55 12.87 -4.77
N ARG A 106 10.94 12.27 -5.79
CA ARG A 106 9.69 12.76 -6.39
C ARG A 106 8.54 12.69 -5.38
N LEU A 107 8.36 11.55 -4.71
CA LEU A 107 7.29 11.36 -3.72
C LEU A 107 7.42 12.34 -2.55
N ASN A 108 8.64 12.52 -2.02
CA ASN A 108 8.91 13.45 -0.93
C ASN A 108 8.63 14.91 -1.34
N ARG A 109 9.12 15.33 -2.51
CA ARG A 109 8.87 16.69 -3.02
C ARG A 109 7.38 16.95 -3.22
N PHE A 110 6.69 16.04 -3.89
CA PHE A 110 5.25 16.17 -4.14
C PHE A 110 4.47 16.25 -2.83
N SER A 111 4.70 15.33 -1.89
CA SER A 111 3.96 15.29 -0.64
C SER A 111 4.23 16.53 0.25
N THR A 112 5.47 17.04 0.22
CA THR A 112 5.85 18.29 0.89
C THR A 112 5.12 19.50 0.30
N GLU A 113 5.05 19.61 -1.03
CA GLU A 113 4.30 20.69 -1.70
C GLU A 113 2.80 20.66 -1.38
N GLN A 114 2.25 19.49 -1.07
CA GLN A 114 0.85 19.30 -0.66
C GLN A 114 0.63 19.42 0.85
N GLY A 115 1.66 19.76 1.63
CA GLY A 115 1.55 20.06 3.06
C GLY A 115 1.56 18.86 4.00
N GLY A 116 1.90 17.66 3.51
CA GLY A 116 2.09 16.47 4.33
C GLY A 116 3.32 15.73 3.87
N SER A 117 4.51 16.25 4.19
CA SER A 117 5.82 15.67 3.86
C SER A 117 5.90 14.23 4.40
N ILE A 118 5.57 13.23 3.57
CA ILE A 118 5.51 11.83 3.99
C ILE A 118 6.96 11.34 4.17
N PRO A 119 7.35 10.81 5.36
CA PRO A 119 8.71 10.34 5.60
C PRO A 119 9.15 9.30 4.57
N THR A 120 10.34 9.43 4.00
CA THR A 120 10.83 8.50 2.97
C THR A 120 10.87 7.05 3.47
N ALA A 121 11.25 6.84 4.73
CA ALA A 121 11.28 5.52 5.39
C ALA A 121 9.90 4.82 5.42
N PHE A 122 8.79 5.56 5.32
CA PHE A 122 7.47 4.97 5.19
C PHE A 122 7.33 4.14 3.90
N TRP A 123 8.07 4.49 2.85
CA TRP A 123 8.02 3.79 1.57
C TRP A 123 9.01 2.63 1.46
N ASP A 124 9.97 2.54 2.38
CA ASP A 124 11.10 1.62 2.34
C ASP A 124 10.83 0.32 3.11
N VAL A 125 9.63 -0.23 2.98
CA VAL A 125 9.26 -1.46 3.70
C VAL A 125 8.81 -2.54 2.76
N ARG A 126 9.41 -3.72 2.95
CA ARG A 126 9.00 -4.95 2.31
C ARG A 126 8.23 -5.85 3.27
N SER A 127 6.90 -5.74 3.25
CA SER A 127 6.07 -6.62 4.08
C SER A 127 6.09 -8.07 3.56
N LYS A 128 5.72 -9.03 4.42
CA LYS A 128 5.57 -10.43 4.01
C LYS A 128 4.50 -10.60 2.93
N GLU A 129 3.44 -9.79 3.00
CA GLU A 129 2.36 -9.78 2.03
C GLU A 129 2.82 -9.23 0.68
N MET A 130 3.63 -8.16 0.66
CA MET A 130 4.29 -7.67 -0.55
C MET A 130 5.08 -8.78 -1.22
N ALA A 131 5.98 -9.40 -0.44
CA ALA A 131 6.82 -10.47 -0.94
C ALA A 131 6.00 -11.67 -1.46
N ALA A 132 4.92 -12.05 -0.77
CA ALA A 132 4.04 -13.13 -1.18
C ALA A 132 3.31 -12.85 -2.51
N ASN A 133 3.04 -11.58 -2.80
CA ASN A 133 2.39 -11.13 -4.02
C ASN A 133 3.38 -10.73 -5.14
N GLY A 134 4.69 -10.96 -4.94
CA GLY A 134 5.72 -10.61 -5.92
C GLY A 134 6.07 -9.13 -5.99
N TRP A 135 5.73 -8.36 -4.95
CA TRP A 135 6.05 -6.94 -4.80
C TRP A 135 7.25 -6.74 -3.85
N ASP A 136 7.95 -5.65 -4.08
CA ASP A 136 9.01 -5.12 -3.23
C ASP A 136 8.88 -3.60 -3.12
N GLU A 137 9.66 -2.98 -2.24
CA GLU A 137 9.64 -1.55 -2.00
C GLU A 137 9.94 -0.74 -3.29
N TYR A 138 10.80 -1.27 -4.17
CA TYR A 138 11.21 -0.59 -5.40
C TYR A 138 10.06 -0.51 -6.41
N THR A 139 9.38 -1.63 -6.63
CA THR A 139 8.23 -1.74 -7.55
C THR A 139 7.05 -0.91 -7.06
N VAL A 140 6.78 -0.91 -5.75
CA VAL A 140 5.75 -0.09 -5.12
C VAL A 140 6.02 1.39 -5.33
N VAL A 141 7.20 1.86 -4.91
CA VAL A 141 7.55 3.28 -5.02
C VAL A 141 7.51 3.74 -6.47
N ARG A 142 7.98 2.91 -7.41
CA ARG A 142 7.87 3.22 -8.84
C ARG A 142 6.42 3.37 -9.29
N GLN A 143 5.51 2.50 -8.86
CA GLN A 143 4.09 2.59 -9.22
C GLN A 143 3.40 3.81 -8.61
N ILE A 144 3.81 4.27 -7.42
CA ILE A 144 3.27 5.50 -6.82
C ILE A 144 3.93 6.76 -7.44
N ALA A 145 5.15 6.63 -7.95
CA ALA A 145 5.90 7.74 -8.54
C ALA A 145 5.48 8.08 -9.98
N VAL A 146 4.49 7.40 -10.58
CA VAL A 146 3.95 7.77 -11.90
C VAL A 146 2.87 8.86 -11.79
N PRO A 147 2.63 9.66 -12.85
CA PRO A 147 1.59 10.69 -12.87
C PRO A 147 0.18 10.15 -12.59
N GLU A 148 -0.14 8.95 -13.04
CA GLU A 148 -1.44 8.31 -12.87
C GLU A 148 -1.78 8.02 -11.41
N ALA A 149 -0.77 7.88 -10.55
CA ALA A 149 -0.94 7.68 -9.11
C ALA A 149 -1.02 9.01 -8.32
N GLU A 150 -0.87 10.17 -8.97
CA GLU A 150 -0.93 11.48 -8.29
C GLU A 150 -2.23 11.73 -7.51
N PRO A 151 -3.44 11.34 -7.97
CA PRO A 151 -4.64 11.51 -7.17
C PRO A 151 -4.54 10.80 -5.81
N TYR A 152 -3.94 9.61 -5.80
CA TYR A 152 -3.74 8.82 -4.60
C TYR A 152 -2.66 9.44 -3.70
N LEU A 153 -1.51 9.83 -4.26
CA LEU A 153 -0.45 10.50 -3.51
C LEU A 153 -0.92 11.84 -2.91
N LEU A 154 -1.77 12.58 -3.64
CA LEU A 154 -2.40 13.80 -3.15
C LEU A 154 -3.31 13.53 -1.96
N LEU A 155 -4.14 12.47 -2.02
CA LEU A 155 -4.98 12.06 -0.91
C LEU A 155 -4.14 11.74 0.33
N LEU A 156 -3.07 10.96 0.18
CA LEU A 156 -2.17 10.60 1.28
C LEU A 156 -1.51 11.84 1.88
N ALA A 157 -0.96 12.73 1.04
CA ALA A 157 -0.27 13.93 1.50
C ALA A 157 -1.23 14.90 2.21
N GLN A 158 -2.44 15.13 1.67
CA GLN A 158 -3.44 15.99 2.32
C GLN A 158 -3.95 15.38 3.62
N GLY A 159 -4.23 14.07 3.63
CA GLY A 159 -4.65 13.35 4.82
C GLY A 159 -3.61 13.42 5.93
N TYR A 160 -2.36 13.12 5.60
CA TYR A 160 -1.25 13.16 6.54
C TYR A 160 -0.95 14.59 7.02
N GLY A 161 -0.97 15.58 6.12
CA GLY A 161 -0.82 16.99 6.49
C GLY A 161 -1.90 17.47 7.44
N ARG A 162 -3.15 17.02 7.28
CA ARG A 162 -4.24 17.31 8.22
C ARG A 162 -4.03 16.63 9.57
N PHE A 163 -3.55 15.39 9.57
CA PHE A 163 -3.23 14.65 10.78
C PHE A 163 -2.10 15.33 11.57
N LEU A 164 -1.04 15.81 10.92
CA LEU A 164 0.05 16.56 11.57
C LEU A 164 -0.46 17.83 12.26
N ARG A 165 -1.36 18.59 11.61
CA ARG A 165 -1.98 19.77 12.24
C ARG A 165 -2.76 19.40 13.49
N PHE A 166 -3.50 18.29 13.46
CA PHE A 166 -4.17 17.75 14.62
C PHE A 166 -3.19 17.41 15.74
N LYS A 167 -2.14 16.64 15.47
CA LYS A 167 -1.13 16.28 16.49
C LYS A 167 -0.46 17.50 17.13
N ALA A 168 -0.26 18.58 16.37
CA ALA A 168 0.28 19.82 16.89
C ALA A 168 -0.70 20.61 17.79
N ALA A 169 -2.01 20.52 17.51
CA ALA A 169 -3.07 21.26 18.20
C ALA A 169 -3.77 20.49 19.33
N GLU A 170 -3.65 19.15 19.35
CA GLU A 170 -4.34 18.25 20.28
C GLU A 170 -4.04 18.58 21.74
N ALA A 171 -2.77 18.82 22.08
CA ALA A 171 -2.35 19.12 23.45
C ALA A 171 -2.97 20.42 24.01
N ALA A 172 -3.33 21.35 23.13
CA ALA A 172 -4.01 22.60 23.48
C ALA A 172 -5.54 22.49 23.46
N GLY A 173 -6.08 21.36 23.00
CA GLY A 173 -7.53 21.15 22.83
C GLY A 173 -8.15 22.02 21.73
N GLU A 174 -7.34 22.55 20.81
CA GLU A 174 -7.78 23.40 19.71
C GLU A 174 -8.32 22.61 18.51
N ASP A 175 -8.03 21.30 18.50
CA ASP A 175 -8.42 20.37 17.45
C ASP A 175 -8.68 18.99 18.06
N THR A 176 -9.63 18.26 17.49
CA THR A 176 -9.99 16.92 17.98
C THR A 176 -9.75 15.86 16.92
N ALA A 177 -9.56 14.62 17.37
CA ALA A 177 -9.43 13.48 16.45
C ALA A 177 -10.66 13.35 15.53
N LEU A 178 -11.86 13.71 16.01
CA LEU A 178 -13.08 13.68 15.21
C LEU A 178 -13.06 14.76 14.12
N ASP A 179 -12.66 16.00 14.46
CA ASP A 179 -12.57 17.11 13.50
C ASP A 179 -11.54 16.79 12.41
N ALA A 180 -10.38 16.29 12.81
CA ALA A 180 -9.34 15.85 11.89
C ALA A 180 -9.83 14.74 10.95
N ALA A 181 -10.52 13.74 11.50
CA ALA A 181 -11.06 12.65 10.69
C ALA A 181 -12.12 13.15 9.70
N LEU A 182 -13.04 14.02 10.11
CA LEU A 182 -14.05 14.58 9.21
C LEU A 182 -13.43 15.47 8.11
N ASP A 183 -12.37 16.23 8.42
CA ASP A 183 -11.64 17.01 7.41
C ASP A 183 -10.93 16.11 6.39
N ILE A 184 -10.37 14.97 6.84
CA ILE A 184 -9.77 13.97 5.95
C ILE A 184 -10.83 13.38 5.01
N PHE A 185 -12.08 13.20 5.47
CA PHE A 185 -13.17 12.71 4.62
C PHE A 185 -13.44 13.65 3.42
N ALA A 186 -13.25 14.97 3.58
CA ALA A 186 -13.39 15.91 2.47
C ALA A 186 -12.33 15.67 1.37
N ALA A 187 -11.08 15.33 1.73
CA ALA A 187 -10.05 14.97 0.75
C ALA A 187 -10.40 13.67 0.00
N VAL A 188 -11.02 12.71 0.68
CA VAL A 188 -11.52 11.46 0.06
C VAL A 188 -12.62 11.74 -0.97
N ALA A 189 -13.49 12.73 -0.71
CA ALA A 189 -14.51 13.13 -1.67
C ALA A 189 -13.89 13.63 -2.99
N VAL A 190 -12.85 14.47 -2.90
CA VAL A 190 -12.11 14.99 -4.06
C VAL A 190 -11.37 13.87 -4.79
N TYR A 191 -10.77 12.93 -4.07
CA TYR A 191 -10.12 11.75 -4.66
C TYR A 191 -11.12 10.90 -5.47
N GLN A 192 -12.28 10.60 -4.91
CA GLN A 192 -13.31 9.80 -5.58
C GLN A 192 -13.86 10.47 -6.84
N GLU A 193 -13.98 11.81 -6.86
CA GLU A 193 -14.38 12.55 -8.07
C GLU A 193 -13.39 12.38 -9.22
N LYS A 194 -12.09 12.29 -8.92
CA LYS A 194 -11.05 12.12 -9.91
C LYS A 194 -10.94 10.67 -10.40
N MET A 195 -11.14 9.70 -9.53
CA MET A 195 -10.90 8.27 -9.83
C MET A 195 -12.13 7.54 -10.37
N SER A 196 -13.34 8.01 -10.09
CA SER A 196 -14.58 7.32 -10.50
C SER A 196 -15.70 8.34 -10.70
N PRO A 197 -15.73 9.04 -11.86
CA PRO A 197 -16.75 10.06 -12.13
C PRO A 197 -18.17 9.49 -12.20
N GLN A 198 -18.36 8.18 -12.38
CA GLN A 198 -19.66 7.50 -12.25
C GLN A 198 -19.52 6.12 -11.59
N PRO A 199 -20.30 5.79 -10.54
CA PRO A 199 -20.40 4.43 -10.06
C PRO A 199 -21.24 3.61 -11.05
N GLU A 200 -20.64 2.60 -11.69
CA GLU A 200 -21.46 1.57 -12.32
C GLU A 200 -22.24 0.82 -11.23
N PRO A 201 -23.55 0.60 -11.39
CA PRO A 201 -24.32 -0.16 -10.42
C PRO A 201 -23.82 -1.60 -10.41
N VAL A 202 -23.26 -2.03 -9.28
CA VAL A 202 -22.85 -3.42 -9.07
C VAL A 202 -24.06 -4.18 -8.51
N ASP A 203 -24.53 -5.19 -9.25
CA ASP A 203 -25.67 -6.05 -8.87
C ASP A 203 -25.37 -7.02 -7.70
N ASP A 204 -24.17 -6.95 -7.10
CA ASP A 204 -23.75 -7.79 -5.98
C ASP A 204 -24.12 -7.14 -4.63
N PRO A 205 -24.98 -7.75 -3.80
CA PRO A 205 -25.34 -7.24 -2.48
C PRO A 205 -24.18 -7.22 -1.47
N ALA A 206 -23.04 -7.87 -1.76
CA ALA A 206 -21.80 -7.80 -0.98
C ALA A 206 -20.80 -6.74 -1.48
N ALA A 207 -21.04 -6.15 -2.67
CA ALA A 207 -20.22 -5.07 -3.20
C ALA A 207 -20.57 -3.73 -2.53
N VAL A 208 -19.60 -2.81 -2.57
CA VAL A 208 -19.73 -1.41 -2.13
C VAL A 208 -20.94 -0.78 -2.84
N LYS A 209 -22.01 -0.46 -2.12
CA LYS A 209 -23.34 -0.17 -2.72
C LYS A 209 -23.48 1.23 -3.29
N GLY A 210 -22.37 1.92 -3.53
CA GLY A 210 -22.35 3.22 -4.19
C GLY A 210 -21.19 4.11 -3.74
N ARG A 211 -21.15 5.32 -4.28
CA ARG A 211 -20.09 6.32 -4.05
C ARG A 211 -19.88 6.62 -2.56
N ALA A 212 -20.94 6.69 -1.76
CA ALA A 212 -20.84 6.97 -0.32
C ALA A 212 -20.10 5.86 0.45
N ASP A 213 -20.39 4.59 0.13
CA ASP A 213 -19.72 3.44 0.74
C ASP A 213 -18.25 3.42 0.33
N ALA A 214 -17.94 3.70 -0.94
CA ALA A 214 -16.55 3.78 -1.44
C ALA A 214 -15.76 4.90 -0.74
N MET A 215 -16.39 6.07 -0.54
CA MET A 215 -15.80 7.17 0.22
C MET A 215 -15.55 6.77 1.68
N LEU A 216 -16.54 6.18 2.35
CA LEU A 216 -16.40 5.72 3.73
C LEU A 216 -15.28 4.68 3.87
N MET A 217 -15.14 3.78 2.90
CA MET A 217 -14.11 2.74 2.91
C MET A 217 -12.70 3.31 2.73
N VAL A 218 -12.50 4.20 1.76
CA VAL A 218 -11.21 4.87 1.57
C VAL A 218 -10.85 5.71 2.81
N TRP A 219 -11.84 6.43 3.36
CA TRP A 219 -11.64 7.22 4.58
C TRP A 219 -11.28 6.37 5.79
N GLN A 220 -12.02 5.28 6.05
CA GLN A 220 -11.72 4.35 7.14
C GLN A 220 -10.31 3.76 7.00
N SER A 221 -9.92 3.37 5.79
CA SER A 221 -8.57 2.87 5.51
C SER A 221 -7.51 3.93 5.81
N LEU A 222 -7.74 5.19 5.42
CA LEU A 222 -6.78 6.28 5.59
C LEU A 222 -6.63 6.73 7.05
N VAL A 223 -7.72 6.74 7.83
CA VAL A 223 -7.69 7.21 9.23
C VAL A 223 -7.32 6.10 10.20
N ALA A 224 -7.92 4.90 10.07
CA ALA A 224 -7.80 3.84 11.07
C ALA A 224 -6.87 2.69 10.65
N GLY A 225 -6.42 2.67 9.39
CA GLY A 225 -5.81 1.49 8.81
C GLY A 225 -6.80 0.33 8.70
N SER A 226 -6.43 -0.70 7.95
CA SER A 226 -7.28 -1.88 7.79
C SER A 226 -6.71 -3.10 8.51
N THR A 227 -6.86 -3.13 9.83
CA THR A 227 -6.55 -4.35 10.61
C THR A 227 -7.74 -5.28 10.76
N ARG A 228 -8.94 -4.90 10.29
CA ARG A 228 -10.15 -5.68 10.58
C ARG A 228 -10.21 -6.90 9.69
N THR A 229 -10.13 -8.09 10.28
CA THR A 229 -10.57 -9.32 9.63
C THR A 229 -12.09 -9.39 9.72
N ASN A 230 -12.76 -9.73 8.63
CA ASN A 230 -14.20 -9.99 8.61
C ASN A 230 -14.47 -11.17 9.54
N PRO A 231 -15.24 -11.00 10.64
CA PRO A 231 -15.46 -12.08 11.59
C PRO A 231 -16.34 -13.22 11.04
N LEU A 232 -17.02 -13.02 9.90
CA LEU A 232 -17.83 -14.03 9.23
C LEU A 232 -17.05 -14.80 8.14
N THR A 233 -16.08 -14.16 7.49
CA THR A 233 -15.34 -14.76 6.36
C THR A 233 -13.87 -15.04 6.64
N GLY A 234 -13.28 -14.45 7.69
CA GLY A 234 -11.86 -14.61 8.01
C GLY A 234 -10.91 -13.83 7.10
N GLU A 235 -11.43 -13.06 6.15
CA GLU A 235 -10.65 -12.27 5.20
C GLU A 235 -10.36 -10.86 5.73
N PRO A 236 -9.20 -10.24 5.45
CA PRO A 236 -8.97 -8.82 5.70
C PRO A 236 -10.10 -8.02 5.05
N LEU A 237 -10.78 -7.18 5.83
CA LEU A 237 -12.00 -6.54 5.40
C LEU A 237 -11.74 -5.67 4.18
N PHE A 238 -10.69 -4.83 4.12
CA PHE A 238 -10.48 -3.93 2.98
C PHE A 238 -9.02 -3.47 2.85
N SER A 239 -8.40 -3.53 1.67
CA SER A 239 -7.13 -2.85 1.35
C SER A 239 -7.36 -1.99 0.09
N HIS A 240 -7.61 -0.69 0.27
CA HIS A 240 -7.68 0.24 -0.87
C HIS A 240 -6.36 0.93 -1.17
N SER A 241 -5.35 0.66 -0.36
CA SER A 241 -3.96 0.66 -0.80
C SER A 241 -3.62 -0.75 -1.30
N ILE A 242 -2.59 -0.85 -2.14
CA ILE A 242 -1.87 -2.10 -2.36
C ILE A 242 -1.45 -2.78 -1.03
N PHE A 243 -1.45 -2.08 0.11
CA PHE A 243 -1.07 -2.57 1.45
C PHE A 243 -2.00 -2.11 2.59
N ALA A 244 -2.10 -2.91 3.66
CA ALA A 244 -2.83 -2.57 4.90
C ALA A 244 -2.20 -1.42 5.75
N ARG A 245 -1.21 -0.71 5.20
CA ARG A 245 -0.24 0.15 5.91
C ARG A 245 -0.44 1.65 5.67
N ASP A 246 -1.20 2.03 4.65
CA ASP A 246 -1.28 3.42 4.19
C ASP A 246 -2.35 4.22 4.95
N ASN A 247 -2.17 4.30 6.27
CA ASN A 247 -2.96 5.17 7.13
C ASN A 247 -2.09 6.24 7.78
N VAL A 248 -2.70 7.37 8.12
CA VAL A 248 -1.99 8.55 8.63
C VAL A 248 -1.27 8.30 9.95
N GLY A 249 -1.78 7.39 10.80
CA GLY A 249 -1.13 6.99 12.05
C GLY A 249 0.16 6.21 11.80
N THR A 250 0.13 5.22 10.90
CA THR A 250 1.35 4.50 10.51
C THR A 250 2.37 5.41 9.84
N ILE A 251 1.94 6.35 8.99
CA ILE A 251 2.87 7.34 8.41
C ILE A 251 3.54 8.15 9.53
N TYR A 252 2.77 8.58 10.54
CA TYR A 252 3.30 9.35 11.67
C TYR A 252 4.30 8.56 12.52
N GLN A 253 4.16 7.24 12.67
CA GLN A 253 5.17 6.41 13.35
C GLN A 253 6.57 6.58 12.76
N TYR A 254 6.67 6.70 11.42
CA TYR A 254 7.94 6.94 10.73
C TYR A 254 8.47 8.35 10.90
N ASP A 255 7.59 9.33 11.13
CA ASP A 255 7.95 10.72 11.40
C ASP A 255 8.57 10.87 12.80
N VAL A 256 7.99 10.20 13.79
CA VAL A 256 8.49 10.23 15.18
C VAL A 256 9.54 9.15 15.47
N GLY A 257 9.73 8.19 14.56
CA GLY A 257 10.67 7.07 14.70
C GLY A 257 10.30 6.11 15.84
N GLN A 258 9.01 5.99 16.17
CA GLN A 258 8.52 5.19 17.31
C GLN A 258 7.29 4.39 16.90
N GLU A 259 7.22 3.14 17.38
CA GLU A 259 5.99 2.34 17.27
C GLU A 259 4.89 3.00 18.09
N MET A 260 3.70 3.11 17.52
CA MET A 260 2.51 3.60 18.23
C MET A 260 1.49 2.49 18.34
N SER A 261 0.77 2.47 19.46
CA SER A 261 -0.34 1.54 19.63
C SER A 261 -1.52 1.93 18.74
N ILE A 262 -2.44 1.00 18.49
CA ILE A 262 -3.68 1.27 17.74
C ILE A 262 -4.57 2.31 18.46
N ALA A 263 -4.36 2.52 19.76
CA ALA A 263 -5.13 3.46 20.56
C ALA A 263 -4.62 4.91 20.48
N GLU A 264 -3.41 5.12 19.94
CA GLU A 264 -2.73 6.43 19.79
C GLU A 264 -2.83 6.96 18.36
#